data_AF-A0A1P8WNJ4-F1
#
_entry.id   AF-A0A1P8WNJ4-F1
#
_cell.length_a   1.000
_cell.length_b   1.000
_cell.length_c   1.000
_cell.angle_alpha   90.00
_cell.angle_beta   90.00
_cell.angle_gamma   90.00
#
_symmetry.space_group_name_H-M   'P 1'
#
loop_
_entity.id
_entity.type
_entity.pdbx_description
1 polymer ?
#
loop_
_entity_poly.entity_id
_entity_poly.type
_entity_poly.pdbx_seq_one_letter_code
_entity_poly.pdbx_strand_id
1 'polypeptide(L)'
;MRKSPFFKNLLLLVAVCGLIGGPIWYAVNAAQEDGDVDSLKWTAEETDLRITVTERGTLESQKTVNGVCEVEGYDNKIIFIVEEGSTVKKGDVVVRFDSSQIDKEIAEEKLEVQQAKGTVATKLQEVALEKTKGESEIAAAELALELADLDLEKYRDGDYLVELNDLQGKIALARVELEKATEALENTKVLVKKGFREPEQIRTALQTVESTKFSLERDERTLDVLKKYDYKRKLTEFKANAIEAKRKLNREIANADANNKKAENEYKSAQAELKLQEEDLAEAELQKARCEIKAAQTGVVAYANEDWWSESRRIREGGTVYERQVVFFIPDMSLMQLEVKVHESEVKRIATGQKAIIRVDAFANQTFTGTVKSVAQLSKSDRFFGGGVKEYPTVIVLDETPSVPLRPGMTAEVEILVDNLSDVVAVPVQAIAEHRRKRFVYVLNDEGVERREVEIGQTNNRLIEVTTGLKASEVVVLDARSRAAEEFADDEGMEDSEELLKLEQEAESAADKKPEDDEADATDDESAEEKTPDESEPAVEKVDSAVDAADDGPSASEVSPAEEATGDVDSNTKAEGEEAVEGPQASILKQQIGVAEIAKVSAIDLNGRISGAFHDGILSCVA
;
A
#
# COMPACT_ATOMS: atom_id res chain seq x y z
N MET A 1 -33.27 77.53 100.51
CA MET A 1 -33.38 78.09 99.13
C MET A 1 -32.00 78.63 98.74
N ARG A 2 -31.57 78.73 97.46
CA ARG A 2 -32.30 78.61 96.18
C ARG A 2 -31.34 78.14 95.05
N LYS A 3 -31.73 77.12 94.28
CA LYS A 3 -31.24 76.67 92.94
C LYS A 3 -29.73 76.80 92.60
N SER A 4 -29.05 75.66 92.42
CA SER A 4 -27.74 75.52 91.75
C SER A 4 -27.83 75.72 90.22
N PRO A 5 -26.72 76.02 89.51
CA PRO A 5 -26.76 76.61 88.16
C PRO A 5 -26.93 75.62 86.98
N PHE A 6 -26.99 74.31 87.24
CA PHE A 6 -26.86 73.26 86.21
C PHE A 6 -27.86 73.38 85.03
N PHE A 7 -29.09 73.82 85.29
CA PHE A 7 -30.16 73.85 84.29
C PHE A 7 -30.01 74.96 83.24
N LYS A 8 -29.19 76.00 83.48
CA LYS A 8 -29.01 77.09 82.50
C LYS A 8 -28.11 76.70 81.33
N ASN A 9 -27.05 75.94 81.58
CA ASN A 9 -26.07 75.62 80.53
C ASN A 9 -26.62 74.55 79.56
N LEU A 10 -27.42 73.60 80.04
CA LEU A 10 -28.04 72.58 79.19
C LEU A 10 -29.03 73.18 78.18
N LEU A 11 -29.87 74.11 78.63
CA LEU A 11 -30.89 74.75 77.78
C LEU A 11 -30.26 75.67 76.71
N LEU A 12 -29.13 76.32 77.04
CA LEU A 12 -28.38 77.14 76.09
C LEU A 12 -27.71 76.29 74.99
N LEU A 13 -27.18 75.10 75.34
CA LEU A 13 -26.55 74.19 74.38
C LEU A 13 -27.58 73.64 73.37
N VAL A 14 -28.76 73.22 73.83
CA VAL A 14 -29.85 72.76 72.95
C VAL A 14 -30.32 73.87 72.00
N ALA A 15 -30.40 75.13 72.47
CA ALA A 15 -30.78 76.26 71.63
C ALA A 15 -29.76 76.55 70.51
N VAL A 16 -28.46 76.40 70.78
CA VAL A 16 -27.40 76.60 69.78
C VAL A 16 -27.42 75.49 68.72
N CYS A 17 -27.60 74.22 69.11
CA CYS A 17 -27.75 73.12 68.16
C CYS A 17 -28.96 73.30 67.22
N GLY A 18 -30.11 73.76 67.76
CA GLY A 18 -31.30 74.03 66.95
C GLY A 18 -31.10 75.16 65.93
N LEU A 19 -30.41 76.24 66.30
CA LEU A 19 -30.16 77.39 65.43
C LEU A 19 -29.13 77.13 64.32
N ILE A 20 -28.25 76.14 64.47
CA ILE A 20 -27.25 75.78 63.45
C ILE A 20 -27.72 74.59 62.60
N GLY A 21 -28.43 73.61 63.17
CA GLY A 21 -28.94 72.46 62.43
C GLY A 21 -30.10 72.78 61.47
N GLY A 22 -31.02 73.66 61.88
CA GLY A 22 -32.20 74.02 61.07
C GLY A 22 -31.87 74.57 59.68
N PRO A 23 -30.98 75.58 59.55
CA PRO A 23 -30.57 76.11 58.24
C PRO A 23 -29.89 75.08 57.35
N ILE A 24 -29.10 74.15 57.92
CA ILE A 24 -28.38 73.12 57.15
C ILE A 24 -29.36 72.07 56.61
N TRP A 25 -30.32 71.62 57.42
CA TRP A 25 -31.33 70.66 56.96
C TRP A 25 -32.23 71.25 55.85
N TYR A 26 -32.57 72.54 55.96
CA TYR A 26 -33.33 73.24 54.91
C TYR A 26 -32.48 73.48 53.65
N ALA A 27 -31.20 73.85 53.78
CA ALA A 27 -30.31 74.06 52.63
C ALA A 27 -29.91 72.78 51.89
N VAL A 28 -29.91 71.63 52.57
CA VAL A 28 -29.68 70.31 51.91
C VAL A 28 -30.94 69.83 51.20
N ASN A 29 -32.13 70.01 51.79
CA ASN A 29 -33.39 69.59 51.16
C ASN A 29 -33.92 70.58 50.10
N ALA A 30 -33.38 71.80 50.01
CA ALA A 30 -33.72 72.79 48.99
C ALA A 30 -32.67 72.88 47.85
N ALA A 31 -31.86 71.83 47.69
CA ALA A 31 -30.81 71.72 46.67
C ALA A 31 -30.94 70.42 45.85
N GLN A 32 -32.18 69.97 45.62
CA GLN A 32 -32.50 68.77 44.82
C GLN A 32 -33.69 68.99 43.88
N GLU A 33 -33.77 70.18 43.29
CA GLU A 33 -34.55 70.48 42.07
C GLU A 33 -33.68 71.37 41.18
N ASP A 34 -32.95 70.73 40.26
CA ASP A 34 -32.41 71.26 38.98
C ASP A 34 -31.46 70.19 38.41
N GLY A 35 -31.97 69.32 37.53
CA GLY A 35 -31.16 68.31 36.87
C GLY A 35 -30.39 68.91 35.70
N ASP A 36 -29.06 68.93 35.77
CA ASP A 36 -28.17 69.50 34.73
C ASP A 36 -28.07 68.60 33.49
N VAL A 37 -29.16 68.54 32.72
CA VAL A 37 -29.34 67.70 31.52
C VAL A 37 -28.78 68.34 30.24
N ASP A 38 -27.64 69.04 30.33
CA ASP A 38 -26.99 69.72 29.18
C ASP A 38 -25.74 68.98 28.64
N SER A 39 -25.24 67.95 29.34
CA SER A 39 -23.91 67.36 29.08
C SER A 39 -23.87 66.11 28.17
N LEU A 40 -25.02 65.56 27.75
CA LEU A 40 -25.12 64.28 27.02
C LEU A 40 -25.93 64.40 25.71
N LYS A 41 -25.42 65.21 24.78
CA LYS A 41 -26.01 65.48 23.46
C LYS A 41 -25.06 65.05 22.34
N TRP A 42 -25.60 64.55 21.23
CA TRP A 42 -24.85 64.16 20.03
C TRP A 42 -25.58 64.63 18.77
N THR A 43 -24.88 65.24 17.82
CA THR A 43 -25.47 65.61 16.52
C THR A 43 -25.43 64.42 15.58
N ALA A 44 -26.56 64.03 15.00
CA ALA A 44 -26.60 62.99 13.99
C ALA A 44 -25.97 63.52 12.68
N GLU A 45 -24.86 62.94 12.25
CA GLU A 45 -24.13 63.34 11.04
C GLU A 45 -24.16 62.20 10.02
N GLU A 46 -24.15 62.55 8.73
CA GLU A 46 -23.93 61.59 7.64
C GLU A 46 -22.46 61.17 7.68
N THR A 47 -22.20 59.86 7.81
CA THR A 47 -20.86 59.34 8.06
C THR A 47 -20.65 57.94 7.49
N ASP A 48 -19.39 57.57 7.21
CA ASP A 48 -19.02 56.25 6.71
C ASP A 48 -19.13 55.19 7.84
N LEU A 49 -20.24 54.46 7.90
CA LEU A 49 -20.42 53.37 8.85
C LEU A 49 -19.70 52.10 8.34
N ARG A 50 -18.43 51.97 8.73
CA ARG A 50 -17.68 50.72 8.62
C ARG A 50 -18.22 49.68 9.60
N ILE A 51 -18.54 48.52 9.07
CA ILE A 51 -19.01 47.37 9.83
C ILE A 51 -17.89 46.33 9.76
N THR A 52 -17.15 46.24 10.86
CA THR A 52 -16.03 45.31 11.00
C THR A 52 -16.31 44.28 12.09
N VAL A 53 -15.93 43.04 11.82
CA VAL A 53 -15.96 41.94 12.80
C VAL A 53 -14.53 41.72 13.27
N THR A 54 -14.29 41.94 14.56
CA THR A 54 -12.98 41.76 15.19
C THR A 54 -12.90 40.40 15.87
N GLU A 55 -12.09 39.49 15.33
CA GLU A 55 -11.89 38.13 15.84
C GLU A 55 -10.39 37.81 15.99
N ARG A 56 -10.06 36.71 16.68
CA ARG A 56 -8.68 36.27 16.88
C ARG A 56 -8.38 34.97 16.14
N GLY A 57 -7.17 34.87 15.61
CA GLY A 57 -6.70 33.69 14.89
C GLY A 57 -5.24 33.35 15.14
N THR A 58 -4.85 32.16 14.69
CA THR A 58 -3.48 31.63 14.74
C THR A 58 -2.91 31.50 13.34
N LEU A 59 -1.69 32.00 13.15
CA LEU A 59 -1.04 32.03 11.85
C LEU A 59 -0.49 30.66 11.47
N GLU A 60 -0.77 30.21 10.25
CA GLU A 60 -0.35 28.93 9.69
C GLU A 60 0.37 29.12 8.35
N SER A 61 1.08 28.09 7.90
CA SER A 61 1.46 28.01 6.48
C SER A 61 0.30 27.44 5.66
N GLN A 62 0.07 28.03 4.49
CA GLN A 62 -0.85 27.47 3.49
C GLN A 62 -0.35 26.13 2.92
N LYS A 63 0.94 25.82 3.04
CA LYS A 63 1.56 24.62 2.47
C LYS A 63 2.60 24.03 3.40
N THR A 64 2.16 23.09 4.22
CA THR A 64 3.01 22.28 5.08
C THR A 64 3.29 20.93 4.42
N VAL A 65 4.53 20.44 4.51
CA VAL A 65 4.89 19.08 4.07
C VAL A 65 5.37 18.27 5.27
N ASN A 66 4.75 17.11 5.46
CA ASN A 66 4.96 16.25 6.62
C ASN A 66 6.07 15.23 6.34
N GLY A 67 7.00 15.07 7.27
CA GLY A 67 7.92 13.94 7.35
C GLY A 67 7.26 12.80 8.11
N VAL A 68 6.98 11.71 7.42
CA VAL A 68 6.25 10.54 7.93
C VAL A 68 7.23 9.37 8.08
N CYS A 69 7.06 8.55 9.12
CA CYS A 69 7.80 7.29 9.23
C CYS A 69 7.28 6.30 8.18
N GLU A 70 8.08 5.98 7.16
CA GLU A 70 7.77 4.93 6.17
C GLU A 70 8.37 3.57 6.53
N VAL A 71 9.20 3.48 7.58
CA VAL A 71 9.74 2.19 8.07
C VAL A 71 8.63 1.42 8.75
N GLU A 72 8.49 0.15 8.40
CA GLU A 72 7.47 -0.75 8.97
C GLU A 72 7.79 -1.13 10.42
N GLY A 73 6.76 -1.50 11.20
CA GLY A 73 6.87 -1.78 12.63
C GLY A 73 6.41 -0.64 13.55
N TYR A 74 6.45 -0.88 14.86
CA TYR A 74 5.81 -0.04 15.88
C TYR A 74 6.78 0.65 16.86
N ASP A 75 8.05 0.24 16.87
CA ASP A 75 9.10 0.66 17.82
C ASP A 75 10.33 1.26 17.11
N ASN A 76 10.14 1.83 15.91
CA ASN A 76 11.20 2.44 15.11
C ASN A 76 11.89 3.57 15.86
N LYS A 77 13.14 3.34 16.27
CA LYS A 77 13.86 4.20 17.20
C LYS A 77 14.64 5.29 16.47
N ILE A 78 14.45 6.55 16.87
CA ILE A 78 15.19 7.69 16.34
C ILE A 78 16.62 7.67 16.88
N ILE A 79 17.62 7.52 16.01
CA ILE A 79 19.04 7.71 16.35
C ILE A 79 19.41 9.19 16.28
N PHE A 80 18.93 9.89 15.25
CA PHE A 80 19.26 11.28 14.97
C PHE A 80 18.02 12.03 14.48
N ILE A 81 17.83 13.25 14.97
CA ILE A 81 16.84 14.21 14.45
C ILE A 81 17.40 15.63 14.49
N VAL A 82 17.18 16.40 13.42
CA VAL A 82 17.57 17.81 13.33
C VAL A 82 16.77 18.66 14.32
N GLU A 83 17.45 19.42 15.19
CA GLU A 83 16.84 20.25 16.24
C GLU A 83 15.71 21.16 15.71
N GLU A 84 14.58 21.17 16.42
CA GLU A 84 13.43 22.02 16.13
C GLU A 84 13.81 23.51 16.01
N GLY A 85 13.26 24.17 14.99
CA GLY A 85 13.63 25.55 14.63
C GLY A 85 14.83 25.67 13.69
N SER A 86 15.56 24.58 13.41
CA SER A 86 16.63 24.57 12.41
C SER A 86 16.09 24.71 10.99
N THR A 87 16.87 25.38 10.12
CA THR A 87 16.57 25.50 8.69
C THR A 87 17.27 24.40 7.90
N VAL A 88 16.49 23.62 7.15
CA VAL A 88 16.96 22.54 6.26
C VAL A 88 16.69 22.88 4.80
N LYS A 89 17.51 22.35 3.88
CA LYS A 89 17.31 22.42 2.43
C LYS A 89 16.66 21.16 1.92
N LYS A 90 15.96 21.26 0.78
CA LYS A 90 15.43 20.09 0.07
C LYS A 90 16.55 19.06 -0.18
N GLY A 91 16.37 17.85 0.34
CA GLY A 91 17.30 16.72 0.25
C GLY A 91 18.15 16.46 1.49
N ASP A 92 18.23 17.40 2.45
CA ASP A 92 18.95 17.18 3.71
C ASP A 92 18.26 16.09 4.55
N VAL A 93 19.04 15.25 5.25
CA VAL A 93 18.49 14.23 6.18
C VAL A 93 17.98 14.91 7.44
N VAL A 94 16.69 14.74 7.74
CA VAL A 94 16.03 15.34 8.93
C VAL A 94 15.94 14.35 10.07
N VAL A 95 15.69 13.08 9.77
CA VAL A 95 15.57 11.98 10.76
C VAL A 95 16.33 10.76 10.25
N ARG A 96 17.04 10.06 11.15
CA ARG A 96 17.55 8.71 10.92
C ARG A 96 17.08 7.76 12.02
N PHE A 97 16.48 6.64 11.61
CA PHE A 97 16.08 5.54 12.49
C PHE A 97 17.19 4.50 12.67
N ASP A 98 17.04 3.61 13.65
CA ASP A 98 17.99 2.53 13.93
C ASP A 98 17.90 1.39 12.91
N SER A 99 18.81 1.40 11.92
CA SER A 99 18.92 0.34 10.92
C SER A 99 19.63 -0.92 11.43
N SER A 100 20.09 -1.00 12.69
CA SER A 100 20.97 -2.09 13.19
C SER A 100 20.34 -3.50 13.21
N GLN A 101 19.03 -3.62 12.93
CA GLN A 101 18.36 -4.90 12.70
C GLN A 101 18.33 -5.23 11.21
N ILE A 102 17.80 -4.32 10.39
CA ILE A 102 17.74 -4.40 8.92
C ILE A 102 19.15 -4.56 8.31
N ASP A 103 20.19 -3.96 8.90
CA ASP A 103 21.59 -4.12 8.48
C ASP A 103 22.14 -5.56 8.67
N LYS A 104 21.52 -6.38 9.52
CA LYS A 104 21.85 -7.80 9.68
C LYS A 104 21.04 -8.66 8.73
N GLU A 105 19.74 -8.37 8.62
CA GLU A 105 18.81 -8.98 7.67
C GLU A 105 19.38 -8.89 6.25
N ILE A 106 19.74 -7.68 5.79
CA ILE A 106 20.44 -7.41 4.53
C ILE A 106 21.77 -8.19 4.38
N ALA A 107 22.44 -8.53 5.47
CA ALA A 107 23.69 -9.30 5.44
C ALA A 107 23.45 -10.83 5.40
N GLU A 108 22.36 -11.29 6.01
CA GLU A 108 21.89 -12.67 6.02
C GLU A 108 21.26 -13.02 4.66
N GLU A 109 20.36 -12.18 4.13
CA GLU A 109 19.82 -12.27 2.76
C GLU A 109 20.93 -12.22 1.69
N LYS A 110 21.94 -11.33 1.85
CA LYS A 110 23.11 -11.31 0.95
C LYS A 110 23.91 -12.61 0.98
N LEU A 111 23.88 -13.35 2.09
CA LEU A 111 24.48 -14.68 2.19
C LEU A 111 23.58 -15.74 1.55
N GLU A 112 22.27 -15.68 1.73
CA GLU A 112 21.31 -16.60 1.09
C GLU A 112 21.28 -16.43 -0.44
N VAL A 113 21.23 -15.18 -0.95
CA VAL A 113 21.41 -14.86 -2.38
C VAL A 113 22.74 -15.39 -2.94
N GLN A 114 23.83 -15.39 -2.15
CA GLN A 114 25.11 -15.99 -2.56
C GLN A 114 25.07 -17.52 -2.58
N GLN A 115 24.40 -18.14 -1.61
CA GLN A 115 24.18 -19.60 -1.59
C GLN A 115 23.29 -20.03 -2.77
N ALA A 116 22.19 -19.34 -3.02
CA ALA A 116 21.29 -19.57 -4.15
C ALA A 116 22.01 -19.40 -5.50
N LYS A 117 22.87 -18.37 -5.65
CA LYS A 117 23.77 -18.23 -6.82
C LYS A 117 24.72 -19.42 -6.97
N GLY A 118 25.23 -19.95 -5.86
CA GLY A 118 25.99 -21.21 -5.84
C GLY A 118 25.18 -22.40 -6.34
N THR A 119 23.95 -22.58 -5.84
CA THR A 119 23.03 -23.66 -6.24
C THR A 119 22.61 -23.56 -7.71
N VAL A 120 22.32 -22.35 -8.21
CA VAL A 120 22.05 -22.13 -9.64
C VAL A 120 23.27 -22.50 -10.50
N ALA A 121 24.48 -22.19 -10.03
CA ALA A 121 25.71 -22.55 -10.74
C ALA A 121 25.99 -24.07 -10.74
N THR A 122 25.75 -24.78 -9.63
CA THR A 122 25.88 -26.25 -9.60
C THR A 122 24.80 -26.93 -10.44
N LYS A 123 23.55 -26.49 -10.36
CA LYS A 123 22.47 -27.04 -11.21
C LYS A 123 22.68 -26.79 -12.70
N LEU A 124 23.28 -25.66 -13.09
CA LEU A 124 23.69 -25.43 -14.48
C LEU A 124 24.79 -26.42 -14.94
N GLN A 125 25.73 -26.77 -14.06
CA GLN A 125 26.76 -27.76 -14.34
C GLN A 125 26.19 -29.19 -14.41
N GLU A 126 25.22 -29.53 -13.56
CA GLU A 126 24.49 -30.82 -13.63
C GLU A 126 23.73 -30.99 -14.96
N VAL A 127 23.05 -29.94 -15.44
CA VAL A 127 22.40 -29.94 -16.77
C VAL A 127 23.41 -30.21 -17.89
N ALA A 128 24.58 -29.55 -17.86
CA ALA A 128 25.63 -29.73 -18.86
C ALA A 128 26.26 -31.15 -18.80
N LEU A 129 26.46 -31.69 -17.60
CA LEU A 129 26.98 -33.04 -17.38
C LEU A 129 26.02 -34.11 -17.90
N GLU A 130 24.74 -34.06 -17.50
CA GLU A 130 23.77 -35.10 -17.88
C GLU A 130 23.48 -35.07 -19.38
N LYS A 131 23.51 -33.87 -20.01
CA LYS A 131 23.45 -33.75 -21.47
C LYS A 131 24.65 -34.43 -22.15
N THR A 132 25.88 -34.11 -21.73
CA THR A 132 27.11 -34.69 -22.32
C THR A 132 27.16 -36.21 -22.11
N LYS A 133 26.69 -36.69 -20.96
CA LYS A 133 26.54 -38.12 -20.65
C LYS A 133 25.50 -38.78 -21.56
N GLY A 134 24.31 -38.20 -21.70
CA GLY A 134 23.27 -38.70 -22.60
C GLY A 134 23.73 -38.75 -24.06
N GLU A 135 24.41 -37.71 -24.55
CA GLU A 135 25.02 -37.68 -25.89
C GLU A 135 26.04 -38.83 -26.07
N SER A 136 26.83 -39.12 -25.03
CA SER A 136 27.81 -40.22 -25.04
C SER A 136 27.16 -41.61 -24.99
N GLU A 137 26.10 -41.78 -24.19
CA GLU A 137 25.34 -43.03 -24.05
C GLU A 137 24.53 -43.35 -25.32
N ILE A 138 23.96 -42.33 -25.97
CA ILE A 138 23.31 -42.42 -27.28
C ILE A 138 24.33 -42.83 -28.35
N ALA A 139 25.45 -42.11 -28.49
CA ALA A 139 26.45 -42.41 -29.51
C ALA A 139 27.03 -43.83 -29.39
N ALA A 140 27.20 -44.34 -28.15
CA ALA A 140 27.61 -45.72 -27.90
C ALA A 140 26.52 -46.75 -28.32
N ALA A 141 25.24 -46.40 -28.23
CA ALA A 141 24.13 -47.24 -28.71
C ALA A 141 23.92 -47.14 -30.23
N GLU A 142 24.19 -46.00 -30.85
CA GLU A 142 24.21 -45.82 -32.31
C GLU A 142 25.30 -46.67 -32.96
N LEU A 143 26.54 -46.61 -32.45
CA LEU A 143 27.64 -47.46 -32.91
C LEU A 143 27.35 -48.96 -32.73
N ALA A 144 26.69 -49.34 -31.63
CA ALA A 144 26.28 -50.72 -31.39
C ALA A 144 25.20 -51.21 -32.39
N LEU A 145 24.34 -50.31 -32.88
CA LEU A 145 23.39 -50.60 -33.95
C LEU A 145 24.09 -50.70 -35.30
N GLU A 146 24.95 -49.74 -35.64
CA GLU A 146 25.71 -49.72 -36.91
C GLU A 146 26.53 -51.00 -37.07
N LEU A 147 27.24 -51.45 -36.03
CA LEU A 147 27.99 -52.71 -36.05
C LEU A 147 27.08 -53.94 -36.23
N ALA A 148 25.89 -53.96 -35.63
CA ALA A 148 24.95 -55.08 -35.75
C ALA A 148 24.28 -55.14 -37.14
N ASP A 149 23.97 -53.99 -37.75
CA ASP A 149 23.48 -53.91 -39.13
C ASP A 149 24.60 -54.25 -40.14
N LEU A 150 25.85 -53.87 -39.88
CA LEU A 150 27.03 -54.26 -40.68
C LEU A 150 27.30 -55.76 -40.62
N ASP A 151 27.21 -56.41 -39.45
CA ASP A 151 27.32 -57.87 -39.33
C ASP A 151 26.20 -58.60 -40.10
N LEU A 152 24.99 -58.06 -40.07
CA LEU A 152 23.85 -58.57 -40.84
C LEU A 152 24.08 -58.46 -42.36
N GLU A 153 24.56 -57.32 -42.85
CA GLU A 153 24.88 -57.10 -44.26
C GLU A 153 26.06 -57.97 -44.72
N LYS A 154 27.15 -57.99 -43.94
CA LYS A 154 28.32 -58.83 -44.16
C LYS A 154 27.96 -60.32 -44.25
N TYR A 155 27.05 -60.81 -43.39
CA TYR A 155 26.60 -62.19 -43.51
C TYR A 155 25.74 -62.42 -44.75
N ARG A 156 24.80 -61.51 -45.06
CA ARG A 156 23.87 -61.61 -46.21
C ARG A 156 24.60 -61.64 -47.55
N ASP A 157 25.51 -60.70 -47.77
CA ASP A 157 26.07 -60.38 -49.09
C ASP A 157 27.55 -60.77 -49.24
N GLY A 158 28.24 -61.05 -48.12
CA GLY A 158 29.63 -61.50 -48.10
C GLY A 158 29.74 -62.98 -47.73
N ASP A 159 29.76 -63.27 -46.43
CA ASP A 159 30.17 -64.56 -45.88
C ASP A 159 29.32 -65.73 -46.41
N TYR A 160 27.99 -65.57 -46.49
CA TYR A 160 27.11 -66.60 -47.06
C TYR A 160 27.40 -66.88 -48.53
N LEU A 161 27.66 -65.85 -49.34
CA LEU A 161 27.97 -66.03 -50.76
C LEU A 161 29.33 -66.72 -50.94
N VAL A 162 30.29 -66.48 -50.06
CA VAL A 162 31.56 -67.23 -50.04
C VAL A 162 31.31 -68.69 -49.64
N GLU A 163 30.66 -68.96 -48.49
CA GLU A 163 30.30 -70.32 -48.03
C GLU A 163 29.56 -71.12 -49.14
N LEU A 164 28.63 -70.47 -49.83
CA LEU A 164 27.83 -71.02 -50.93
C LEU A 164 28.69 -71.39 -52.16
N ASN A 165 29.48 -70.45 -52.67
CA ASN A 165 30.31 -70.67 -53.86
C ASN A 165 31.38 -71.75 -53.61
N ASP A 166 31.97 -71.76 -52.41
CA ASP A 166 32.96 -72.75 -52.01
C ASP A 166 32.39 -74.19 -52.03
N LEU A 167 31.17 -74.38 -51.53
CA LEU A 167 30.51 -75.68 -51.59
C LEU A 167 30.08 -76.05 -53.02
N GLN A 168 29.60 -75.10 -53.82
CA GLN A 168 29.27 -75.37 -55.22
C GLN A 168 30.51 -75.75 -56.04
N GLY A 169 31.66 -75.15 -55.76
CA GLY A 169 32.95 -75.54 -56.34
C GLY A 169 33.37 -76.96 -55.92
N LYS A 170 33.28 -77.29 -54.63
CA LYS A 170 33.57 -78.65 -54.12
C LYS A 170 32.67 -79.72 -54.76
N ILE A 171 31.37 -79.44 -54.87
CA ILE A 171 30.39 -80.33 -55.53
C ILE A 171 30.71 -80.48 -57.04
N ALA A 172 31.09 -79.41 -57.72
CA ALA A 172 31.48 -79.47 -59.14
C ALA A 172 32.73 -80.34 -59.35
N LEU A 173 33.74 -80.22 -58.47
CA LEU A 173 34.93 -81.08 -58.48
C LEU A 173 34.56 -82.54 -58.18
N ALA A 174 33.78 -82.80 -57.14
CA ALA A 174 33.34 -84.15 -56.76
C ALA A 174 32.51 -84.85 -57.86
N ARG A 175 31.71 -84.11 -58.63
CA ARG A 175 31.00 -84.62 -59.82
C ARG A 175 31.98 -85.06 -60.91
N VAL A 176 32.99 -84.26 -61.21
CA VAL A 176 34.03 -84.57 -62.21
C VAL A 176 34.92 -85.74 -61.74
N GLU A 177 35.16 -85.90 -60.44
CA GLU A 177 35.86 -87.06 -59.90
C GLU A 177 35.04 -88.35 -59.98
N LEU A 178 33.74 -88.29 -59.67
CA LEU A 178 32.81 -89.40 -59.85
C LEU A 178 32.71 -89.81 -61.33
N GLU A 179 32.58 -88.86 -62.25
CA GLU A 179 32.55 -89.09 -63.69
C GLU A 179 33.78 -89.87 -64.15
N LYS A 180 34.99 -89.38 -63.84
CA LYS A 180 36.26 -90.08 -64.11
C LYS A 180 36.33 -91.47 -63.48
N ALA A 181 35.82 -91.65 -62.25
CA ALA A 181 35.77 -92.96 -61.60
C ALA A 181 34.83 -93.92 -62.35
N THR A 182 33.68 -93.43 -62.84
CA THR A 182 32.75 -94.24 -63.63
C THR A 182 33.34 -94.62 -65.00
N GLU A 183 33.97 -93.70 -65.72
CA GLU A 183 34.71 -94.01 -66.95
C GLU A 183 35.81 -95.04 -66.70
N ALA A 184 36.59 -94.90 -65.62
CA ALA A 184 37.64 -95.84 -65.27
C ALA A 184 37.09 -97.25 -64.95
N LEU A 185 35.92 -97.33 -64.31
CA LEU A 185 35.20 -98.58 -64.06
C LEU A 185 34.69 -99.21 -65.37
N GLU A 186 34.12 -98.43 -66.30
CA GLU A 186 33.67 -98.94 -67.60
C GLU A 186 34.82 -99.43 -68.47
N ASN A 187 35.88 -98.64 -68.60
CA ASN A 187 37.10 -99.06 -69.30
C ASN A 187 37.71 -100.33 -68.68
N THR A 188 37.68 -100.46 -67.35
CA THR A 188 38.14 -101.69 -66.66
C THR A 188 37.26 -102.89 -66.96
N LYS A 189 35.92 -102.75 -66.93
CA LYS A 189 34.97 -103.82 -67.34
C LYS A 189 35.26 -104.29 -68.78
N VAL A 190 35.50 -103.36 -69.72
CA VAL A 190 35.81 -103.68 -71.12
C VAL A 190 37.15 -104.40 -71.26
N LEU A 191 38.17 -104.01 -70.51
CA LEU A 191 39.50 -104.65 -70.53
C LEU A 191 39.48 -106.07 -69.92
N VAL A 192 38.77 -106.28 -68.82
CA VAL A 192 38.58 -107.63 -68.22
C VAL A 192 37.80 -108.53 -69.18
N LYS A 193 36.73 -108.04 -69.82
CA LYS A 193 35.96 -108.79 -70.83
C LYS A 193 36.81 -109.21 -72.05
N LYS A 194 37.90 -108.50 -72.32
CA LYS A 194 38.89 -108.81 -73.38
C LYS A 194 40.09 -109.63 -72.88
N GLY A 195 40.14 -109.99 -71.60
CA GLY A 195 41.23 -110.80 -71.01
C GLY A 195 42.50 -110.02 -70.63
N PHE A 196 42.51 -108.69 -70.68
CA PHE A 196 43.70 -107.87 -70.40
C PHE A 196 43.87 -107.45 -68.92
N ARG A 197 42.91 -107.78 -68.05
CA ARG A 197 42.90 -107.41 -66.62
C ARG A 197 42.21 -108.49 -65.77
N GLU A 198 42.53 -108.52 -64.49
CA GLU A 198 41.92 -109.44 -63.52
C GLU A 198 40.53 -108.96 -63.06
N PRO A 199 39.58 -109.88 -62.75
CA PRO A 199 38.24 -109.52 -62.28
C PRO A 199 38.23 -108.67 -60.99
N GLU A 200 39.20 -108.87 -60.10
CA GLU A 200 39.33 -108.14 -58.84
C GLU A 200 39.46 -106.62 -59.04
N GLN A 201 40.05 -106.18 -60.15
CA GLN A 201 40.18 -104.75 -60.46
C GLN A 201 38.83 -104.08 -60.73
N ILE A 202 37.79 -104.83 -61.10
CA ILE A 202 36.40 -104.31 -61.18
C ILE A 202 35.87 -104.03 -59.77
N ARG A 203 36.19 -104.88 -58.78
CA ARG A 203 35.76 -104.70 -57.39
C ARG A 203 36.39 -103.45 -56.79
N THR A 204 37.69 -103.23 -57.01
CA THR A 204 38.38 -102.00 -56.58
C THR A 204 37.79 -100.75 -57.25
N ALA A 205 37.63 -100.76 -58.59
CA ALA A 205 37.09 -99.60 -59.31
C ALA A 205 35.63 -99.28 -58.93
N LEU A 206 34.82 -100.30 -58.63
CA LEU A 206 33.45 -100.13 -58.13
C LEU A 206 33.45 -99.51 -56.72
N GLN A 207 34.36 -99.95 -55.85
CA GLN A 207 34.53 -99.35 -54.52
C GLN A 207 34.97 -97.88 -54.61
N THR A 208 35.82 -97.51 -55.58
CA THR A 208 36.18 -96.11 -55.86
C THR A 208 34.97 -95.28 -56.33
N VAL A 209 34.14 -95.83 -57.23
CA VAL A 209 32.91 -95.15 -57.69
C VAL A 209 31.95 -94.91 -56.53
N GLU A 210 31.68 -95.90 -55.69
CA GLU A 210 30.79 -95.73 -54.55
C GLU A 210 31.37 -94.76 -53.49
N SER A 211 32.70 -94.73 -53.29
CA SER A 211 33.31 -93.76 -52.36
C SER A 211 33.27 -92.32 -52.88
N THR A 212 33.51 -92.09 -54.17
CA THR A 212 33.40 -90.76 -54.80
C THR A 212 31.96 -90.26 -54.82
N LYS A 213 31.01 -91.15 -55.15
CA LYS A 213 29.56 -90.91 -55.09
C LYS A 213 29.10 -90.54 -53.68
N PHE A 214 29.55 -91.26 -52.65
CA PHE A 214 29.24 -90.93 -51.26
C PHE A 214 29.82 -89.56 -50.84
N SER A 215 31.01 -89.19 -51.31
CA SER A 215 31.57 -87.86 -51.05
C SER A 215 30.76 -86.74 -51.71
N LEU A 216 30.30 -86.96 -52.95
CA LEU A 216 29.39 -86.04 -53.64
C LEU A 216 28.06 -85.90 -52.87
N GLU A 217 27.43 -87.02 -52.51
CA GLU A 217 26.16 -87.06 -51.78
C GLU A 217 26.26 -86.43 -50.38
N ARG A 218 27.44 -86.49 -49.74
CA ARG A 218 27.76 -85.75 -48.50
C ARG A 218 27.76 -84.25 -48.75
N ASP A 219 28.52 -83.79 -49.75
CA ASP A 219 28.72 -82.35 -49.98
C ASP A 219 27.43 -81.67 -50.50
N GLU A 220 26.65 -82.37 -51.32
CA GLU A 220 25.31 -81.95 -51.72
C GLU A 220 24.35 -81.85 -50.53
N ARG A 221 24.38 -82.79 -49.56
CA ARG A 221 23.64 -82.64 -48.29
C ARG A 221 24.10 -81.44 -47.49
N THR A 222 25.40 -81.16 -47.40
CA THR A 222 25.91 -79.98 -46.67
C THR A 222 25.45 -78.67 -47.31
N LEU A 223 25.40 -78.58 -48.65
CA LEU A 223 24.85 -77.42 -49.37
C LEU A 223 23.35 -77.23 -49.08
N ASP A 224 22.62 -78.34 -48.99
CA ASP A 224 21.18 -78.33 -48.72
C ASP A 224 20.88 -77.91 -47.27
N VAL A 225 21.70 -78.32 -46.31
CA VAL A 225 21.65 -77.85 -44.90
C VAL A 225 21.98 -76.35 -44.80
N LEU A 226 23.07 -75.91 -45.45
CA LEU A 226 23.49 -74.50 -45.48
C LEU A 226 22.37 -73.58 -45.97
N LYS A 227 21.71 -73.96 -47.08
CA LYS A 227 20.61 -73.19 -47.69
C LYS A 227 19.33 -73.20 -46.87
N LYS A 228 18.92 -74.36 -46.34
CA LYS A 228 17.60 -74.54 -45.70
C LYS A 228 17.58 -74.10 -44.24
N TYR A 229 18.69 -74.30 -43.52
CA TYR A 229 18.76 -74.11 -42.07
C TYR A 229 19.74 -73.02 -41.67
N ASP A 230 21.04 -73.15 -41.97
CA ASP A 230 22.05 -72.24 -41.40
C ASP A 230 21.95 -70.81 -41.92
N TYR A 231 21.70 -70.60 -43.22
CA TYR A 231 21.44 -69.27 -43.77
C TYR A 231 20.25 -68.61 -43.07
N LYS A 232 19.12 -69.31 -42.97
CA LYS A 232 17.91 -68.78 -42.31
C LYS A 232 18.14 -68.52 -40.82
N ARG A 233 18.89 -69.39 -40.13
CA ARG A 233 19.24 -69.28 -38.71
C ARG A 233 20.12 -68.06 -38.47
N LYS A 234 21.33 -68.03 -39.05
CA LYS A 234 22.29 -66.92 -38.93
C LYS A 234 21.65 -65.58 -39.32
N LEU A 235 20.89 -65.52 -40.43
CA LEU A 235 20.19 -64.29 -40.86
C LEU A 235 19.11 -63.83 -39.87
N THR A 236 18.43 -64.75 -39.18
CA THR A 236 17.44 -64.39 -38.15
C THR A 236 18.13 -63.94 -36.85
N GLU A 237 19.26 -64.56 -36.52
CA GLU A 237 20.12 -64.23 -35.38
C GLU A 237 20.67 -62.80 -35.49
N PHE A 238 21.35 -62.47 -36.61
CA PHE A 238 21.84 -61.10 -36.85
C PHE A 238 20.70 -60.05 -36.90
N LYS A 239 19.53 -60.39 -37.48
CA LYS A 239 18.36 -59.50 -37.47
C LYS A 239 17.81 -59.25 -36.06
N ALA A 240 17.81 -60.26 -35.19
CA ALA A 240 17.40 -60.10 -33.81
C ALA A 240 18.36 -59.14 -33.07
N ASN A 241 19.67 -59.32 -33.27
CA ASN A 241 20.70 -58.48 -32.66
C ASN A 241 20.56 -57.00 -33.09
N ALA A 242 20.37 -56.72 -34.39
CA ALA A 242 20.13 -55.37 -34.89
C ALA A 242 18.83 -54.75 -34.34
N ILE A 243 17.74 -55.51 -34.27
CA ILE A 243 16.48 -55.06 -33.66
C ILE A 243 16.65 -54.78 -32.16
N GLU A 244 17.45 -55.57 -31.44
CA GLU A 244 17.75 -55.34 -30.03
C GLU A 244 18.62 -54.10 -29.82
N ALA A 245 19.69 -53.91 -30.61
CA ALA A 245 20.51 -52.71 -30.58
C ALA A 245 19.68 -51.44 -30.86
N LYS A 246 18.78 -51.49 -31.85
CA LYS A 246 17.84 -50.38 -32.14
C LYS A 246 16.84 -50.13 -30.99
N ARG A 247 16.37 -51.18 -30.33
CA ARG A 247 15.56 -51.08 -29.10
C ARG A 247 16.35 -50.60 -27.89
N LYS A 248 17.68 -50.72 -27.88
CA LYS A 248 18.54 -50.11 -26.86
C LYS A 248 18.71 -48.62 -27.17
N LEU A 249 19.11 -48.25 -28.38
CA LEU A 249 19.23 -46.85 -28.83
C LEU A 249 17.98 -46.03 -28.51
N ASN A 250 16.79 -46.51 -28.90
CA ASN A 250 15.53 -45.82 -28.60
C ASN A 250 15.24 -45.67 -27.10
N ARG A 251 15.80 -46.53 -26.23
CA ARG A 251 15.70 -46.41 -24.78
C ARG A 251 16.70 -45.40 -24.22
N GLU A 252 17.96 -45.40 -24.68
CA GLU A 252 18.94 -44.40 -24.21
C GLU A 252 18.56 -42.98 -24.65
N ILE A 253 17.99 -42.80 -25.84
CA ILE A 253 17.41 -41.52 -26.27
C ILE A 253 16.31 -41.07 -25.30
N ALA A 254 15.36 -41.94 -24.97
CA ALA A 254 14.26 -41.62 -24.03
C ALA A 254 14.75 -41.36 -22.60
N ASN A 255 15.78 -42.09 -22.14
CA ASN A 255 16.43 -41.90 -20.84
C ASN A 255 17.11 -40.53 -20.76
N ALA A 256 17.93 -40.20 -21.77
CA ALA A 256 18.62 -38.91 -21.85
C ALA A 256 17.62 -37.74 -21.93
N ASP A 257 16.56 -37.85 -22.74
CA ASP A 257 15.50 -36.86 -22.84
C ASP A 257 14.80 -36.62 -21.49
N ALA A 258 14.52 -37.68 -20.73
CA ALA A 258 13.88 -37.59 -19.43
C ALA A 258 14.81 -36.97 -18.37
N ASN A 259 16.06 -37.40 -18.32
CA ASN A 259 17.04 -36.89 -17.36
C ASN A 259 17.42 -35.43 -17.63
N ASN A 260 17.60 -35.05 -18.90
CA ASN A 260 17.84 -33.66 -19.30
C ASN A 260 16.68 -32.75 -18.88
N LYS A 261 15.42 -33.16 -19.14
CA LYS A 261 14.23 -32.41 -18.72
C LYS A 261 14.10 -32.32 -17.19
N LYS A 262 14.51 -33.36 -16.45
CA LYS A 262 14.57 -33.34 -14.98
C LYS A 262 15.60 -32.31 -14.49
N ALA A 263 16.83 -32.37 -14.98
CA ALA A 263 17.90 -31.44 -14.60
C ALA A 263 17.56 -29.99 -14.99
N GLU A 264 16.99 -29.76 -16.18
CA GLU A 264 16.51 -28.44 -16.60
C GLU A 264 15.43 -27.88 -15.66
N ASN A 265 14.53 -28.72 -15.16
CA ASN A 265 13.48 -28.29 -14.25
C ASN A 265 14.03 -28.00 -12.85
N GLU A 266 14.98 -28.79 -12.35
CA GLU A 266 15.70 -28.49 -11.11
C GLU A 266 16.49 -27.16 -11.21
N TYR A 267 17.11 -26.89 -12.36
CA TYR A 267 17.76 -25.61 -12.65
C TYR A 267 16.77 -24.43 -12.67
N LYS A 268 15.59 -24.59 -13.29
CA LYS A 268 14.54 -23.57 -13.32
C LYS A 268 13.96 -23.30 -11.92
N SER A 269 13.82 -24.33 -11.08
CA SER A 269 13.44 -24.15 -9.67
C SER A 269 14.48 -23.34 -8.90
N ALA A 270 15.77 -23.67 -9.03
CA ALA A 270 16.85 -22.93 -8.39
C ALA A 270 16.93 -21.47 -8.88
N GLN A 271 16.63 -21.21 -10.17
CA GLN A 271 16.52 -19.83 -10.68
C GLN A 271 15.35 -19.06 -10.04
N ALA A 272 14.21 -19.71 -9.82
CA ALA A 272 13.04 -19.07 -9.19
C ALA A 272 13.29 -18.78 -7.70
N GLU A 273 13.95 -19.71 -7.00
CA GLU A 273 14.40 -19.56 -5.61
C GLU A 273 15.43 -18.42 -5.48
N LEU A 274 16.41 -18.33 -6.38
CA LEU A 274 17.32 -17.18 -6.43
C LEU A 274 16.58 -15.87 -6.70
N LYS A 275 15.59 -15.86 -7.60
CA LYS A 275 14.84 -14.64 -7.90
C LYS A 275 14.06 -14.14 -6.68
N LEU A 276 13.42 -15.04 -5.93
CA LEU A 276 12.73 -14.71 -4.68
C LEU A 276 13.70 -14.04 -3.69
N GLN A 277 14.83 -14.68 -3.44
CA GLN A 277 15.90 -14.17 -2.57
C GLN A 277 16.48 -12.83 -3.02
N GLU A 278 16.53 -12.55 -4.33
CA GLU A 278 16.91 -11.23 -4.86
C GLU A 278 15.80 -10.17 -4.75
N GLU A 279 14.54 -10.57 -4.61
CA GLU A 279 13.40 -9.67 -4.34
C GLU A 279 13.28 -9.36 -2.85
N ASP A 280 13.42 -10.36 -1.97
CA ASP A 280 13.46 -10.21 -0.50
C ASP A 280 14.57 -9.21 -0.10
N LEU A 281 15.80 -9.44 -0.61
CA LEU A 281 16.93 -8.54 -0.39
C LEU A 281 16.70 -7.11 -0.89
N ALA A 282 15.93 -6.94 -1.97
CA ALA A 282 15.59 -5.63 -2.51
C ALA A 282 14.55 -4.91 -1.64
N GLU A 283 13.66 -5.64 -0.96
CA GLU A 283 12.70 -5.11 0.01
C GLU A 283 13.41 -4.65 1.29
N ALA A 284 14.33 -5.43 1.86
CA ALA A 284 15.10 -5.01 3.02
C ALA A 284 16.02 -3.80 2.72
N GLU A 285 16.68 -3.75 1.55
CA GLU A 285 17.42 -2.55 1.12
C GLU A 285 16.50 -1.32 0.96
N LEU A 286 15.22 -1.51 0.63
CA LEU A 286 14.21 -0.46 0.57
C LEU A 286 13.76 -0.01 1.97
N GLN A 287 13.56 -0.93 2.92
CA GLN A 287 13.34 -0.59 4.34
C GLN A 287 14.50 0.24 4.90
N LYS A 288 15.74 -0.17 4.62
CA LYS A 288 16.92 0.61 5.00
C LYS A 288 16.98 2.00 4.34
N ALA A 289 16.47 2.16 3.11
CA ALA A 289 16.34 3.47 2.49
C ALA A 289 15.28 4.35 3.18
N ARG A 290 14.17 3.75 3.65
CA ARG A 290 13.14 4.43 4.46
C ARG A 290 13.65 4.86 5.85
N CYS A 291 14.73 4.24 6.36
CA CYS A 291 15.35 4.65 7.64
C CYS A 291 15.89 6.09 7.65
N GLU A 292 16.01 6.78 6.51
CA GLU A 292 16.41 8.19 6.44
C GLU A 292 15.32 9.10 5.83
N ILE A 293 14.53 9.79 6.68
CA ILE A 293 13.57 10.79 6.19
C ILE A 293 14.34 12.05 5.77
N LYS A 294 14.17 12.45 4.50
CA LYS A 294 14.83 13.61 3.88
C LYS A 294 13.84 14.76 3.65
N ALA A 295 14.31 15.99 3.77
CA ALA A 295 13.50 17.19 3.63
C ALA A 295 12.93 17.31 2.19
N ALA A 296 11.61 17.22 2.04
CA ALA A 296 10.95 17.31 0.73
C ALA A 296 10.95 18.74 0.13
N GLN A 297 11.05 19.76 0.98
CA GLN A 297 11.20 21.17 0.61
C GLN A 297 12.16 21.89 1.57
N THR A 298 12.73 23.02 1.13
CA THR A 298 13.55 23.90 1.99
C THR A 298 12.64 24.66 2.95
N GLY A 299 13.01 24.74 4.23
CA GLY A 299 12.22 25.45 5.25
C GLY A 299 12.75 25.20 6.66
N VAL A 300 11.96 25.54 7.67
CA VAL A 300 12.26 25.27 9.08
C VAL A 300 11.62 23.95 9.50
N VAL A 301 12.31 23.14 10.31
CA VAL A 301 11.76 21.90 10.89
C VAL A 301 11.01 22.24 12.18
N ALA A 302 9.76 21.76 12.28
CA ALA A 302 8.98 21.72 13.51
C ALA A 302 8.56 20.28 13.82
N TYR A 303 8.53 19.89 15.09
CA TYR A 303 8.21 18.51 15.49
C TYR A 303 6.70 18.30 15.58
N ALA A 304 6.22 17.12 15.17
CA ALA A 304 4.82 16.73 15.29
C ALA A 304 4.50 16.27 16.73
N ASN A 305 4.61 17.19 17.69
CA ASN A 305 4.63 16.92 19.13
C ASN A 305 3.27 16.44 19.68
N GLU A 306 3.01 15.14 19.61
CA GLU A 306 1.91 14.45 20.30
C GLU A 306 2.30 14.03 21.74
N ASP A 307 1.28 13.83 22.59
CA ASP A 307 1.36 13.19 23.92
C ASP A 307 2.43 13.67 24.91
N TRP A 308 2.19 14.85 25.51
CA TRP A 308 2.94 15.39 26.66
C TRP A 308 3.04 14.45 27.89
N TRP A 309 2.19 13.42 27.95
CA TRP A 309 2.09 12.46 29.05
C TRP A 309 2.92 11.19 28.86
N SER A 310 3.56 10.99 27.70
CA SER A 310 4.33 9.77 27.39
C SER A 310 5.75 10.10 26.90
N GLU A 311 6.69 10.28 27.83
CA GLU A 311 8.07 10.74 27.56
C GLU A 311 8.83 9.87 26.53
N SER A 312 8.49 8.58 26.37
CA SER A 312 9.09 7.67 25.38
C SER A 312 8.53 7.81 23.95
N ARG A 313 7.31 8.35 23.79
CA ARG A 313 6.66 8.61 22.49
C ARG A 313 6.98 9.99 21.92
N ARG A 314 7.55 10.88 22.75
CA ARG A 314 7.98 12.21 22.30
C ARG A 314 9.01 12.07 21.19
N ILE A 315 8.88 12.91 20.16
CA ILE A 315 9.83 12.95 19.04
C ILE A 315 11.13 13.62 19.52
N ARG A 316 12.16 12.80 19.70
CA ARG A 316 13.51 13.16 20.18
C ARG A 316 14.48 12.03 19.85
N GLU A 317 15.78 12.31 19.88
CA GLU A 317 16.81 11.26 19.86
C GLU A 317 16.58 10.27 21.01
N GLY A 318 16.57 8.97 20.67
CA GLY A 318 16.26 7.86 21.57
C GLY A 318 14.77 7.51 21.71
N GLY A 319 13.85 8.34 21.22
CA GLY A 319 12.41 8.05 21.19
C GLY A 319 12.01 7.04 20.10
N THR A 320 10.80 6.50 20.20
CA THR A 320 10.26 5.47 19.28
C THR A 320 9.00 5.96 18.57
N VAL A 321 8.89 5.68 17.28
CA VAL A 321 7.73 5.98 16.43
C VAL A 321 7.20 4.73 15.73
N TYR A 322 5.94 4.78 15.27
CA TYR A 322 5.31 3.70 14.50
C TYR A 322 5.19 4.04 13.00
N GLU A 323 4.99 3.03 12.15
CA GLU A 323 4.72 3.20 10.72
C GLU A 323 3.58 4.20 10.49
N ARG A 324 3.75 5.13 9.55
CA ARG A 324 2.80 6.21 9.20
C ARG A 324 2.60 7.29 10.25
N GLN A 325 3.30 7.25 11.39
CA GLN A 325 3.33 8.39 12.32
C GLN A 325 4.00 9.60 11.66
N VAL A 326 3.43 10.79 11.82
CA VAL A 326 4.09 12.04 11.44
C VAL A 326 5.14 12.37 12.49
N VAL A 327 6.38 12.61 12.06
CA VAL A 327 7.52 12.88 12.95
C VAL A 327 7.84 14.38 12.98
N PHE A 328 7.80 15.03 11.83
CA PHE A 328 8.05 16.47 11.71
C PHE A 328 7.23 17.07 10.58
N PHE A 329 7.19 18.39 10.51
CA PHE A 329 6.64 19.11 9.38
C PHE A 329 7.49 20.32 9.00
N ILE A 330 7.51 20.63 7.70
CA ILE A 330 8.23 21.77 7.12
C ILE A 330 7.19 22.72 6.51
N PRO A 331 6.77 23.78 7.24
CA PRO A 331 5.88 24.80 6.72
C PRO A 331 6.58 25.73 5.71
N ASP A 332 5.91 26.03 4.60
CA ASP A 332 6.35 27.06 3.65
C ASP A 332 6.01 28.45 4.19
N MET A 333 7.02 29.19 4.65
CA MET A 333 6.86 30.54 5.21
C MET A 333 6.59 31.61 4.14
N SER A 334 6.64 31.27 2.85
CA SER A 334 6.38 32.21 1.74
C SER A 334 4.89 32.52 1.57
N LEU A 335 4.02 31.59 1.99
CA LEU A 335 2.57 31.62 1.79
C LEU A 335 1.88 31.37 3.14
N MET A 336 1.67 32.43 3.91
CA MET A 336 1.02 32.36 5.21
C MET A 336 -0.50 32.54 5.07
N GLN A 337 -1.24 31.84 5.92
CA GLN A 337 -2.67 32.00 6.13
C GLN A 337 -2.96 32.12 7.63
N LEU A 338 -4.20 32.41 7.98
CA LEU A 338 -4.64 32.58 9.36
C LEU A 338 -5.94 31.77 9.55
N GLU A 339 -5.93 30.81 10.48
CA GLU A 339 -7.17 30.16 10.94
C GLU A 339 -7.76 31.03 12.05
N VAL A 340 -8.90 31.66 11.77
CA VAL A 340 -9.65 32.52 12.68
C VAL A 340 -10.86 31.75 13.17
N LYS A 341 -11.08 31.69 14.47
CA LYS A 341 -12.29 31.06 15.03
C LYS A 341 -13.38 32.10 15.17
N VAL A 342 -14.43 31.99 14.34
CA VAL A 342 -15.51 32.98 14.27
C VAL A 342 -16.74 32.49 15.04
N HIS A 343 -17.36 33.36 15.83
CA HIS A 343 -18.57 33.08 16.58
C HIS A 343 -19.81 32.82 15.70
N GLU A 344 -20.74 31.97 16.13
CA GLU A 344 -21.98 31.64 15.39
C GLU A 344 -22.89 32.85 15.09
N SER A 345 -22.82 33.93 15.88
CA SER A 345 -23.52 35.19 15.57
C SER A 345 -22.92 35.90 14.36
N GLU A 346 -21.59 35.80 14.19
CA GLU A 346 -20.81 36.56 13.21
C GLU A 346 -20.63 35.83 11.89
N VAL A 347 -20.60 34.49 11.91
CA VAL A 347 -20.39 33.68 10.69
C VAL A 347 -21.40 33.98 9.57
N LYS A 348 -22.61 34.43 9.93
CA LYS A 348 -23.66 34.85 8.96
C LYS A 348 -23.34 36.15 8.22
N ARG A 349 -22.45 36.99 8.76
CA ARG A 349 -22.02 38.27 8.19
C ARG A 349 -20.77 38.12 7.30
N ILE A 350 -20.05 37.01 7.41
CA ILE A 350 -18.78 36.79 6.71
C ILE A 350 -18.99 36.03 5.40
N ALA A 351 -18.40 36.54 4.33
CA ALA A 351 -18.43 35.97 2.99
C ALA A 351 -17.02 35.84 2.41
N THR A 352 -16.82 34.87 1.51
CA THR A 352 -15.55 34.71 0.80
C THR A 352 -15.30 35.89 -0.13
N GLY A 353 -14.05 36.35 -0.20
CA GLY A 353 -13.64 37.55 -0.93
C GLY A 353 -13.68 38.86 -0.15
N GLN A 354 -14.27 38.89 1.07
CA GLN A 354 -14.15 40.05 1.96
C GLN A 354 -12.67 40.32 2.32
N LYS A 355 -12.34 41.61 2.52
CA LYS A 355 -11.01 42.06 2.92
C LYS A 355 -10.89 42.11 4.44
N ALA A 356 -9.72 41.75 4.94
CA ALA A 356 -9.39 41.75 6.36
C ALA A 356 -8.08 42.50 6.61
N ILE A 357 -8.03 43.23 7.72
CA ILE A 357 -6.81 43.87 8.24
C ILE A 357 -6.33 43.00 9.40
N ILE A 358 -5.12 42.45 9.26
CA ILE A 358 -4.51 41.51 10.21
C ILE A 358 -3.43 42.26 11.01
N ARG A 359 -3.48 42.17 12.34
CA ARG A 359 -2.49 42.73 13.28
C ARG A 359 -1.89 41.59 14.09
N VAL A 360 -0.62 41.27 13.86
CA VAL A 360 0.07 40.20 14.58
C VAL A 360 0.54 40.73 15.92
N ASP A 361 0.24 40.04 17.03
CA ASP A 361 0.52 40.55 18.40
C ASP A 361 2.01 40.85 18.62
N ALA A 362 2.89 40.06 17.99
CA ALA A 362 4.34 40.24 18.02
C ALA A 362 4.84 41.52 17.31
N PHE A 363 4.01 42.16 16.48
CA PHE A 363 4.36 43.28 15.62
C PHE A 363 3.27 44.38 15.63
N ALA A 364 2.89 44.85 16.82
CA ALA A 364 1.79 45.80 17.07
C ALA A 364 1.77 47.11 16.23
N ASN A 365 2.86 47.47 15.55
CA ASN A 365 2.96 48.63 14.65
C ASN A 365 2.85 48.28 13.15
N GLN A 366 2.48 47.05 12.80
CA GLN A 366 2.33 46.59 11.40
C GLN A 366 0.95 45.98 11.15
N THR A 367 0.33 46.41 10.06
CA THR A 367 -0.95 45.88 9.55
C THR A 367 -0.71 45.16 8.23
N PHE A 368 -1.14 43.91 8.12
CA PHE A 368 -1.13 43.14 6.89
C PHE A 368 -2.54 43.10 6.28
N THR A 369 -2.66 43.10 4.96
CA THR A 369 -3.93 42.88 4.27
C THR A 369 -4.10 41.41 3.91
N GLY A 370 -5.32 40.91 4.04
CA GLY A 370 -5.69 39.56 3.62
C GLY A 370 -7.10 39.49 3.03
N THR A 371 -7.39 38.35 2.42
CA THR A 371 -8.69 38.03 1.82
C THR A 371 -9.27 36.77 2.45
N VAL A 372 -10.55 36.81 2.81
CA VAL A 372 -11.29 35.63 3.31
C VAL A 372 -11.40 34.59 2.20
N LYS A 373 -10.69 33.46 2.34
CA LYS A 373 -10.63 32.39 1.33
C LYS A 373 -11.75 31.37 1.50
N SER A 374 -12.05 30.98 2.73
CA SER A 374 -13.10 30.00 3.04
C SER A 374 -13.57 30.12 4.49
N VAL A 375 -14.88 30.23 4.67
CA VAL A 375 -15.57 30.04 5.96
C VAL A 375 -16.01 28.57 6.03
N ALA A 376 -15.68 27.84 7.09
CA ALA A 376 -16.14 26.46 7.25
C ALA A 376 -17.66 26.41 7.48
N GLN A 377 -18.33 25.45 6.84
CA GLN A 377 -19.78 25.23 6.98
C GLN A 377 -20.13 24.37 8.21
N LEU A 378 -19.12 23.76 8.85
CA LEU A 378 -19.24 22.91 10.03
C LEU A 378 -18.42 23.52 11.17
N SER A 379 -19.02 23.60 12.35
CA SER A 379 -18.34 24.02 13.59
C SER A 379 -17.35 22.95 14.04
N LYS A 380 -16.09 23.32 14.32
CA LYS A 380 -15.12 22.44 15.00
C LYS A 380 -15.28 22.63 16.51
N SER A 381 -16.01 21.74 17.18
CA SER A 381 -16.07 21.71 18.65
C SER A 381 -14.92 20.88 19.21
N ASP A 382 -13.85 21.52 19.69
CA ASP A 382 -12.63 20.86 20.22
C ASP A 382 -12.84 20.04 21.53
N ARG A 383 -14.10 19.79 21.94
CA ARG A 383 -14.44 19.11 23.20
C ARG A 383 -15.63 18.18 23.01
N PHE A 384 -15.40 16.89 23.23
CA PHE A 384 -16.42 15.83 23.18
C PHE A 384 -17.40 15.89 24.37
N PHE A 385 -17.00 16.55 25.47
CA PHE A 385 -17.78 16.65 26.72
C PHE A 385 -17.84 18.10 27.21
N GLY A 386 -18.64 18.94 26.55
CA GLY A 386 -18.94 20.28 27.06
C GLY A 386 -19.84 21.09 26.12
N GLY A 387 -20.80 21.82 26.69
CA GLY A 387 -21.67 22.77 25.98
C GLY A 387 -20.90 24.03 25.57
N GLY A 388 -19.91 23.87 24.70
CA GLY A 388 -19.09 24.96 24.18
C GLY A 388 -19.86 25.84 23.19
N VAL A 389 -19.46 27.11 23.13
CA VAL A 389 -19.80 28.04 22.06
C VAL A 389 -19.44 27.44 20.69
N LYS A 390 -20.31 27.59 19.69
CA LYS A 390 -20.01 27.11 18.32
C LYS A 390 -19.05 28.06 17.63
N GLU A 391 -17.88 27.54 17.24
CA GLU A 391 -16.81 28.26 16.57
C GLU A 391 -16.64 27.72 15.14
N TYR A 392 -16.71 28.62 14.16
CA TYR A 392 -16.60 28.31 12.74
C TYR A 392 -15.21 28.74 12.24
N PRO A 393 -14.29 27.79 11.95
CA PRO A 393 -12.96 28.14 11.47
C PRO A 393 -13.03 28.79 10.09
N THR A 394 -12.44 29.98 10.00
CA THR A 394 -12.41 30.83 8.81
C THR A 394 -10.97 31.05 8.41
N VAL A 395 -10.62 30.68 7.17
CA VAL A 395 -9.26 30.78 6.64
C VAL A 395 -9.12 32.07 5.84
N ILE A 396 -8.20 32.91 6.27
CA ILE A 396 -7.84 34.18 5.62
C ILE A 396 -6.41 34.04 5.09
N VAL A 397 -6.20 34.38 3.81
CA VAL A 397 -4.86 34.35 3.20
C VAL A 397 -4.31 35.76 3.16
N LEU A 398 -3.02 35.92 3.50
CA LEU A 398 -2.34 37.21 3.39
C LEU A 398 -2.11 37.53 1.90
N ASP A 399 -2.44 38.74 1.49
CA ASP A 399 -2.35 39.17 0.08
C ASP A 399 -0.89 39.45 -0.34
N GLU A 400 0.00 39.71 0.62
CA GLU A 400 1.41 40.05 0.41
C GLU A 400 2.34 39.07 1.15
N THR A 401 3.50 38.75 0.55
CA THR A 401 4.57 38.03 1.24
C THR A 401 5.18 38.94 2.32
N PRO A 402 5.19 38.55 3.61
CA PRO A 402 5.67 39.41 4.69
C PRO A 402 7.13 39.83 4.52
N SER A 403 7.40 41.13 4.67
CA SER A 403 8.77 41.70 4.71
C SER A 403 9.50 41.46 6.04
N VAL A 404 8.79 40.89 7.02
CA VAL A 404 9.24 40.55 8.37
C VAL A 404 9.00 39.05 8.58
N PRO A 405 9.91 38.30 9.23
CA PRO A 405 9.76 36.85 9.43
C PRO A 405 8.63 36.51 10.42
N LEU A 406 7.40 36.44 9.90
CA LEU A 406 6.27 35.84 10.61
C LEU A 406 6.53 34.34 10.82
N ARG A 407 6.05 33.79 11.93
CA ARG A 407 6.18 32.37 12.27
C ARG A 407 4.79 31.73 12.38
N PRO A 408 4.62 30.46 11.95
CA PRO A 408 3.46 29.67 12.35
C PRO A 408 3.28 29.67 13.88
N GLY A 409 2.03 29.61 14.34
CA GLY A 409 1.67 29.66 15.77
C GLY A 409 1.65 31.06 16.39
N MET A 410 2.00 32.12 15.65
CA MET A 410 1.77 33.51 16.12
C MET A 410 0.27 33.81 16.18
N THR A 411 -0.18 34.45 17.26
CA THR A 411 -1.53 35.00 17.36
C THR A 411 -1.66 36.33 16.64
N ALA A 412 -2.83 36.56 16.05
CA ALA A 412 -3.18 37.82 15.40
C ALA A 412 -4.64 38.20 15.67
N GLU A 413 -4.87 39.50 15.84
CA GLU A 413 -6.17 40.14 15.79
C GLU A 413 -6.53 40.43 14.32
N VAL A 414 -7.79 40.21 13.96
CA VAL A 414 -8.29 40.39 12.60
C VAL A 414 -9.50 41.29 12.62
N GLU A 415 -9.45 42.37 11.84
CA GLU A 415 -10.57 43.25 11.57
C GLU A 415 -11.10 42.92 10.16
N ILE A 416 -12.14 42.09 10.08
CA ILE A 416 -12.77 41.67 8.81
C ILE A 416 -13.78 42.74 8.40
N LEU A 417 -13.60 43.35 7.23
CA LEU A 417 -14.55 44.32 6.68
C LEU A 417 -15.75 43.57 6.08
N VAL A 418 -16.86 43.59 6.81
CA VAL A 418 -18.13 42.99 6.37
C VAL A 418 -18.78 43.88 5.32
N ASP A 419 -18.91 45.17 5.63
CA ASP A 419 -19.59 46.18 4.82
C ASP A 419 -19.07 47.59 5.14
N ASN A 420 -19.27 48.55 4.23
CA ASN A 420 -18.93 49.96 4.39
C ASN A 420 -20.05 50.82 3.78
N LEU A 421 -21.00 51.22 4.61
CA LEU A 421 -22.10 52.10 4.20
C LEU A 421 -21.59 53.55 4.23
N SER A 422 -21.54 54.21 3.07
CA SER A 422 -21.22 55.64 2.97
C SER A 422 -22.47 56.51 3.12
N ASP A 423 -22.29 57.75 3.57
CA ASP A 423 -23.34 58.78 3.63
C ASP A 423 -24.58 58.39 4.47
N VAL A 424 -24.43 57.55 5.51
CA VAL A 424 -25.55 57.14 6.38
C VAL A 424 -25.65 57.97 7.65
N VAL A 425 -26.88 58.26 8.08
CA VAL A 425 -27.16 58.95 9.35
C VAL A 425 -26.92 57.97 10.50
N ALA A 426 -25.83 58.16 11.24
CA ALA A 426 -25.44 57.27 12.33
C ALA A 426 -25.45 57.96 13.69
N VAL A 427 -25.99 57.26 14.71
CA VAL A 427 -26.01 57.72 16.11
C VAL A 427 -25.30 56.72 17.02
N PRO A 428 -24.71 57.15 18.15
CA PRO A 428 -24.11 56.22 19.10
C PRO A 428 -25.12 55.23 19.67
N VAL A 429 -24.67 54.00 19.97
CA VAL A 429 -25.50 52.92 20.55
C VAL A 429 -26.30 53.38 21.79
N GLN A 430 -25.75 54.34 22.55
CA GLN A 430 -26.35 54.90 23.77
C GLN A 430 -27.58 55.78 23.51
N ALA A 431 -27.69 56.39 22.32
CA ALA A 431 -28.79 57.28 21.94
C ALA A 431 -30.09 56.56 21.52
N ILE A 432 -30.09 55.21 21.52
CA ILE A 432 -31.24 54.38 21.16
C ILE A 432 -31.72 53.60 22.39
N ALA A 433 -33.02 53.68 22.65
CA ALA A 433 -33.72 52.81 23.59
C ALA A 433 -34.53 51.75 22.83
N GLU A 434 -34.72 50.57 23.44
CA GLU A 434 -35.65 49.54 22.95
C GLU A 434 -36.66 49.23 24.06
N HIS A 435 -37.95 49.30 23.74
CA HIS A 435 -39.06 48.96 24.64
C HIS A 435 -40.17 48.27 23.84
N ARG A 436 -40.74 47.16 24.37
CA ARG A 436 -41.70 46.29 23.66
C ARG A 436 -41.33 46.00 22.19
N ARG A 437 -40.04 45.73 21.94
CA ARG A 437 -39.45 45.41 20.61
C ARG A 437 -39.53 46.55 19.56
N LYS A 438 -39.95 47.75 19.96
CA LYS A 438 -39.84 49.00 19.18
C LYS A 438 -38.61 49.78 19.63
N ARG A 439 -38.00 50.54 18.72
CA ARG A 439 -36.78 51.31 18.97
C ARG A 439 -37.07 52.80 18.89
N PHE A 440 -36.50 53.55 19.83
CA PHE A 440 -36.80 54.96 20.03
C PHE A 440 -35.53 55.77 20.21
N VAL A 441 -35.54 56.98 19.68
CA VAL A 441 -34.49 58.00 19.87
C VAL A 441 -35.16 59.25 20.45
N TYR A 442 -34.47 59.89 21.39
CA TYR A 442 -34.92 61.14 21.99
C TYR A 442 -34.22 62.32 21.29
N VAL A 443 -34.97 63.05 20.48
CA VAL A 443 -34.51 64.19 19.66
C VAL A 443 -34.72 65.49 20.44
N LEU A 444 -33.74 66.39 20.44
CA LEU A 444 -33.82 67.68 21.09
C LEU A 444 -34.23 68.76 20.09
N ASN A 445 -35.43 69.31 20.27
CA ASN A 445 -35.98 70.45 19.52
C ASN A 445 -35.99 71.71 20.41
N ASP A 446 -36.20 72.90 19.83
CA ASP A 446 -36.23 74.18 20.57
C ASP A 446 -37.29 74.26 21.69
N GLU A 447 -38.33 73.41 21.63
CA GLU A 447 -39.42 73.36 22.62
C GLU A 447 -39.26 72.21 23.65
N GLY A 448 -38.27 71.32 23.50
CA GLY A 448 -38.03 70.22 24.43
C GLY A 448 -37.49 68.94 23.79
N VAL A 449 -37.52 67.83 24.55
CA VAL A 449 -37.11 66.50 24.09
C VAL A 449 -38.33 65.75 23.53
N GLU A 450 -38.27 65.35 22.26
CA GLU A 450 -39.28 64.59 21.54
C GLU A 450 -38.86 63.11 21.44
N ARG A 451 -39.69 62.18 21.93
CA ARG A 451 -39.49 60.74 21.69
C ARG A 451 -39.98 60.38 20.29
N ARG A 452 -39.10 59.83 19.46
CA ARG A 452 -39.42 59.41 18.10
C ARG A 452 -39.10 57.93 17.89
N GLU A 453 -40.02 57.20 17.27
CA GLU A 453 -39.76 55.82 16.84
C GLU A 453 -38.83 55.83 15.62
N VAL A 454 -37.85 54.91 15.62
CA VAL A 454 -36.84 54.78 14.55
C VAL A 454 -36.71 53.34 14.09
N GLU A 455 -36.50 53.15 12.79
CA GLU A 455 -35.97 51.89 12.28
C GLU A 455 -34.44 52.01 12.20
N ILE A 456 -33.74 50.99 12.68
CA ILE A 456 -32.28 50.92 12.61
C ILE A 456 -31.86 49.87 11.59
N GLY A 457 -30.79 50.18 10.86
CA GLY A 457 -30.16 49.28 9.91
C GLY A 457 -29.04 48.48 10.56
N GLN A 458 -27.85 48.55 9.98
CA GLN A 458 -26.66 47.90 10.50
C GLN A 458 -26.03 48.66 11.68
N THR A 459 -25.20 47.95 12.44
CA THR A 459 -24.63 48.43 13.71
C THR A 459 -23.22 47.90 13.88
N ASN A 460 -22.33 48.76 14.41
CA ASN A 460 -21.01 48.40 14.89
C ASN A 460 -20.90 48.71 16.40
N ASN A 461 -19.74 48.43 17.00
CA ASN A 461 -19.51 48.56 18.45
C ASN A 461 -19.61 49.99 19.02
N ARG A 462 -19.85 51.01 18.20
CA ARG A 462 -19.95 52.42 18.62
C ARG A 462 -21.17 53.14 18.06
N LEU A 463 -21.52 52.89 16.80
CA LEU A 463 -22.53 53.61 16.02
C LEU A 463 -23.56 52.65 15.43
N ILE A 464 -24.79 53.13 15.28
CA ILE A 464 -25.93 52.45 14.69
C ILE A 464 -26.48 53.32 13.55
N GLU A 465 -26.71 52.70 12.39
CA GLU A 465 -27.42 53.29 11.25
C GLU A 465 -28.91 53.51 11.59
N VAL A 466 -29.44 54.72 11.37
CA VAL A 466 -30.87 54.99 11.44
C VAL A 466 -31.41 55.10 10.02
N THR A 467 -32.22 54.13 9.59
CA THR A 467 -32.77 54.07 8.23
C THR A 467 -34.03 54.90 8.07
N THR A 468 -34.87 54.99 9.12
CA THR A 468 -36.03 55.88 9.16
C THR A 468 -36.23 56.53 10.53
N GLY A 469 -36.79 57.75 10.52
CA GLY A 469 -37.18 58.50 11.73
C GLY A 469 -36.28 59.70 12.06
N LEU A 470 -34.99 59.66 11.74
CA LEU A 470 -34.02 60.74 12.05
C LEU A 470 -33.47 61.38 10.77
N LYS A 471 -33.10 62.67 10.83
CA LYS A 471 -32.39 63.36 9.73
C LYS A 471 -30.98 63.77 10.15
N ALA A 472 -30.12 63.96 9.16
CA ALA A 472 -28.84 64.62 9.35
C ALA A 472 -29.01 66.02 9.99
N SER A 473 -28.07 66.37 10.86
CA SER A 473 -28.05 67.57 11.73
C SER A 473 -29.12 67.64 12.84
N GLU A 474 -29.95 66.62 13.06
CA GLU A 474 -30.84 66.55 14.23
C GLU A 474 -30.03 66.13 15.49
N VAL A 475 -30.27 66.76 16.64
CA VAL A 475 -29.52 66.50 17.90
C VAL A 475 -30.25 65.45 18.73
N VAL A 476 -29.55 64.42 19.16
CA VAL A 476 -30.08 63.30 19.95
C VAL A 476 -29.47 63.26 21.36
N VAL A 477 -30.25 62.76 22.32
CA VAL A 477 -29.83 62.60 23.72
C VAL A 477 -29.14 61.24 23.90
N LEU A 478 -27.92 61.24 24.44
CA LEU A 478 -27.10 60.03 24.64
C LEU A 478 -27.56 59.14 25.81
N ASP A 479 -28.51 59.60 26.61
CA ASP A 479 -29.10 58.83 27.72
C ASP A 479 -30.54 58.40 27.41
N ALA A 480 -30.72 57.79 26.25
CA ALA A 480 -32.04 57.33 25.81
C ALA A 480 -32.57 56.19 26.69
N ARG A 481 -31.68 55.29 27.15
CA ARG A 481 -32.08 54.09 27.90
C ARG A 481 -32.62 54.40 29.30
N SER A 482 -32.02 55.34 30.03
CA SER A 482 -32.50 55.70 31.37
C SER A 482 -33.83 56.47 31.29
N ARG A 483 -33.95 57.39 30.32
CA ARG A 483 -35.21 58.11 30.03
C ARG A 483 -36.36 57.19 29.63
N ALA A 484 -36.09 56.15 28.84
CA ALA A 484 -37.10 55.13 28.53
C ALA A 484 -37.49 54.33 29.79
N ALA A 485 -36.54 53.98 30.66
CA ALA A 485 -36.85 53.30 31.91
C ALA A 485 -37.72 54.15 32.86
N GLU A 486 -37.56 55.48 32.85
CA GLU A 486 -38.42 56.40 33.61
C GLU A 486 -39.80 56.59 32.94
N GLU A 487 -39.88 56.75 31.62
CA GLU A 487 -41.15 56.95 30.89
C GLU A 487 -42.05 55.70 30.84
N PHE A 488 -41.48 54.50 30.87
CA PHE A 488 -42.22 53.23 30.78
C PHE A 488 -42.37 52.50 32.13
N ALA A 489 -41.93 53.09 33.25
CA ALA A 489 -42.05 52.50 34.59
C ALA A 489 -43.50 52.19 35.01
N ASP A 490 -44.46 53.02 34.58
CA ASP A 490 -45.89 52.82 34.84
C ASP A 490 -46.51 51.70 33.98
N ASP A 491 -45.82 51.26 32.93
CA ASP A 491 -46.35 50.38 31.87
C ASP A 491 -46.04 48.89 32.13
N GLU A 492 -44.91 48.59 32.80
CA GLU A 492 -44.56 47.23 33.24
C GLU A 492 -45.56 46.70 34.29
N GLY A 493 -46.12 47.60 35.13
CA GLY A 493 -47.05 47.24 36.21
C GLY A 493 -48.42 46.68 35.78
N MET A 494 -48.74 46.68 34.48
CA MET A 494 -49.94 45.99 33.95
C MET A 494 -49.67 44.57 33.47
N GLU A 495 -48.49 44.28 32.90
CA GLU A 495 -48.21 42.98 32.26
C GLU A 495 -48.18 41.83 33.29
N ASP A 496 -47.51 42.04 34.43
CA ASP A 496 -47.52 41.11 35.58
C ASP A 496 -48.96 40.68 35.96
N SER A 497 -49.92 41.61 35.93
CA SER A 497 -51.30 41.35 36.34
C SER A 497 -52.09 40.56 35.31
N GLU A 498 -51.83 40.77 34.01
CA GLU A 498 -52.47 40.05 32.92
C GLU A 498 -51.87 38.66 32.67
N GLU A 499 -50.60 38.44 33.02
CA GLU A 499 -49.95 37.13 32.91
C GLU A 499 -50.29 36.24 34.12
N LEU A 500 -50.29 36.80 35.35
CA LEU A 500 -50.79 36.09 36.53
C LEU A 500 -52.26 35.64 36.38
N LEU A 501 -53.15 36.51 35.86
CA LEU A 501 -54.55 36.16 35.62
C LEU A 501 -54.75 35.02 34.62
N LYS A 502 -53.85 34.86 33.64
CA LYS A 502 -53.88 33.72 32.69
C LYS A 502 -53.39 32.44 33.38
N LEU A 503 -52.30 32.52 34.14
CA LEU A 503 -51.74 31.39 34.87
C LEU A 503 -52.68 30.85 35.98
N GLU A 504 -53.41 31.71 36.69
CA GLU A 504 -54.45 31.27 37.64
C GLU A 504 -55.63 30.58 36.93
N GLN A 505 -56.09 31.10 35.79
CA GLN A 505 -57.19 30.49 35.02
C GLN A 505 -56.81 29.12 34.43
N GLU A 506 -55.58 28.95 33.96
CA GLU A 506 -55.08 27.65 33.51
C GLU A 506 -54.92 26.68 34.69
N ALA A 507 -54.44 27.15 35.85
CA ALA A 507 -54.29 26.34 37.07
C ALA A 507 -55.63 25.84 37.65
N GLU A 508 -56.67 26.68 37.73
CA GLU A 508 -58.01 26.23 38.17
C GLU A 508 -58.60 25.18 37.22
N SER A 509 -58.35 25.30 35.91
CA SER A 509 -58.88 24.36 34.91
C SER A 509 -58.32 22.93 35.01
N ALA A 510 -57.13 22.77 35.61
CA ALA A 510 -56.40 21.50 35.69
C ALA A 510 -56.76 20.65 36.93
N ALA A 511 -57.44 21.23 37.92
CA ALA A 511 -57.58 20.62 39.25
C ALA A 511 -58.69 19.55 39.40
N ASP A 512 -59.65 19.48 38.47
CA ASP A 512 -60.90 18.70 38.66
C ASP A 512 -60.96 17.38 37.86
N LYS A 513 -59.84 16.64 37.76
CA LYS A 513 -59.82 15.25 37.27
C LYS A 513 -58.88 14.35 38.07
N LYS A 514 -59.47 13.32 38.69
CA LYS A 514 -58.76 12.20 39.34
C LYS A 514 -58.04 11.29 38.33
N PRO A 515 -56.96 10.60 38.75
CA PRO A 515 -56.46 9.38 38.12
C PRO A 515 -57.09 8.12 38.75
N GLU A 516 -57.42 7.12 37.93
CA GLU A 516 -57.68 5.71 38.29
C GLU A 516 -57.20 4.84 37.09
N ASP A 517 -56.37 3.83 37.39
CA ASP A 517 -56.03 2.56 36.69
C ASP A 517 -55.73 2.55 35.15
N ASP A 518 -54.68 1.92 34.62
CA ASP A 518 -54.27 0.50 34.75
C ASP A 518 -52.83 0.21 34.24
N GLU A 519 -52.30 -1.01 34.46
CA GLU A 519 -50.93 -1.45 34.05
C GLU A 519 -50.84 -2.22 32.71
N ALA A 520 -49.74 -2.03 31.95
CA ALA A 520 -49.00 -3.04 31.13
C ALA A 520 -47.98 -2.35 30.18
N ASP A 521 -46.85 -2.93 29.77
CA ASP A 521 -45.91 -3.94 30.32
C ASP A 521 -44.61 -3.86 29.45
N ALA A 522 -43.52 -4.49 29.89
CA ALA A 522 -42.15 -4.50 29.38
C ALA A 522 -41.87 -4.33 27.86
N THR A 523 -40.78 -3.62 27.54
CA THR A 523 -39.52 -4.27 27.08
C THR A 523 -38.32 -3.31 27.16
N ASP A 524 -37.11 -3.89 27.17
CA ASP A 524 -35.92 -3.37 27.86
C ASP A 524 -34.79 -2.83 26.93
N ASP A 525 -33.62 -2.62 27.55
CA ASP A 525 -32.27 -2.46 26.98
C ASP A 525 -31.88 -1.13 26.28
N GLU A 526 -30.68 -0.57 26.53
CA GLU A 526 -29.73 -0.77 27.64
C GLU A 526 -28.79 0.46 27.72
N SER A 527 -28.19 0.77 28.89
CA SER A 527 -27.13 1.79 28.96
C SER A 527 -26.14 1.62 30.12
N ALA A 528 -24.86 1.48 29.74
CA ALA A 528 -23.62 1.80 30.50
C ALA A 528 -23.28 1.00 31.78
N GLU A 529 -22.04 0.51 31.82
CA GLU A 529 -21.30 0.25 33.06
C GLU A 529 -20.83 1.59 33.68
N GLU A 530 -20.87 1.72 35.01
CA GLU A 530 -19.68 2.14 35.77
C GLU A 530 -19.65 1.51 37.18
N LYS A 531 -18.44 1.39 37.74
CA LYS A 531 -18.06 0.74 39.01
C LYS A 531 -18.16 1.74 40.19
N THR A 532 -17.99 1.47 41.49
CA THR A 532 -17.56 0.34 42.39
C THR A 532 -18.01 0.73 43.83
N PRO A 533 -17.66 0.10 44.99
CA PRO A 533 -16.74 -1.02 45.33
C PRO A 533 -17.48 -2.15 46.14
N ASP A 534 -16.97 -2.96 47.09
CA ASP A 534 -15.65 -3.11 47.77
C ASP A 534 -15.47 -4.52 48.40
N GLU A 535 -14.35 -4.75 49.12
CA GLU A 535 -14.03 -5.79 50.14
C GLU A 535 -14.74 -7.18 50.04
N SER A 536 -14.04 -8.30 49.82
CA SER A 536 -13.15 -8.90 50.85
C SER A 536 -12.36 -10.14 50.37
N GLU A 537 -11.35 -10.54 51.16
CA GLU A 537 -10.30 -11.58 50.96
C GLU A 537 -10.72 -13.03 51.39
N PRO A 538 -9.86 -14.09 51.32
CA PRO A 538 -8.94 -14.57 50.24
C PRO A 538 -8.87 -16.13 50.08
N ALA A 539 -7.91 -16.61 49.26
CA ALA A 539 -7.30 -17.96 49.23
C ALA A 539 -8.12 -19.12 48.57
N VAL A 540 -7.56 -20.27 48.12
CA VAL A 540 -6.27 -20.97 48.39
C VAL A 540 -5.60 -21.50 47.09
N GLU A 541 -4.29 -21.78 47.20
CA GLU A 541 -3.31 -22.29 46.23
C GLU A 541 -3.62 -23.55 45.34
N LYS A 542 -2.78 -23.73 44.30
CA LYS A 542 -2.15 -25.00 43.79
C LYS A 542 -2.96 -25.95 42.85
N VAL A 543 -2.35 -26.66 41.88
CA VAL A 543 -0.99 -26.57 41.26
C VAL A 543 -0.93 -27.28 39.87
N ASP A 544 0.11 -26.92 39.08
CA ASP A 544 0.77 -27.58 37.92
C ASP A 544 0.14 -28.80 37.17
N SER A 545 0.18 -28.69 35.83
CA SER A 545 0.65 -29.73 34.87
C SER A 545 -0.13 -31.06 34.69
N ALA A 546 0.10 -31.88 33.65
CA ALA A 546 0.38 -31.66 32.21
C ALA A 546 0.33 -33.03 31.47
N VAL A 547 0.17 -33.01 30.13
CA VAL A 547 0.65 -34.03 29.17
C VAL A 547 -0.06 -35.42 29.08
N ASP A 548 -0.20 -35.86 27.81
CA ASP A 548 -0.37 -37.21 27.22
C ASP A 548 -1.66 -38.10 27.33
N ALA A 549 -2.18 -38.39 26.12
CA ALA A 549 -2.30 -39.70 25.46
C ALA A 549 -3.42 -40.74 25.73
N ALA A 550 -4.06 -41.12 24.59
CA ALA A 550 -4.35 -42.49 24.08
C ALA A 550 -5.64 -43.27 24.45
N ASP A 551 -5.92 -44.24 23.54
CA ASP A 551 -7.01 -45.26 23.44
C ASP A 551 -8.47 -44.75 23.41
N ASP A 552 -9.37 -45.24 22.53
CA ASP A 552 -9.65 -46.65 22.18
C ASP A 552 -10.27 -46.83 20.75
N GLY A 553 -10.50 -48.06 20.27
CA GLY A 553 -11.06 -48.39 18.93
C GLY A 553 -12.42 -49.13 18.96
N PRO A 554 -12.74 -50.08 18.03
CA PRO A 554 -12.17 -50.36 16.69
C PRO A 554 -13.17 -50.85 15.57
N SER A 555 -12.64 -51.16 14.38
CA SER A 555 -13.03 -52.24 13.42
C SER A 555 -14.21 -52.12 12.41
N ALA A 556 -13.92 -52.41 11.12
CA ALA A 556 -14.78 -53.13 10.14
C ALA A 556 -14.06 -53.48 8.79
N SER A 557 -13.69 -54.77 8.61
CA SER A 557 -13.64 -55.63 7.39
C SER A 557 -13.63 -55.08 5.93
N GLU A 558 -12.59 -55.46 5.15
CA GLU A 558 -12.59 -56.41 3.96
C GLU A 558 -13.60 -56.23 2.77
N VAL A 559 -13.37 -56.63 1.49
CA VAL A 559 -12.27 -57.37 0.77
C VAL A 559 -12.25 -57.05 -0.77
N SER A 560 -11.28 -57.60 -1.53
CA SER A 560 -10.99 -57.34 -2.98
C SER A 560 -11.63 -58.38 -3.99
N PRO A 561 -11.38 -58.39 -5.34
CA PRO A 561 -12.48 -58.62 -6.32
C PRO A 561 -12.32 -59.77 -7.39
N ALA A 562 -13.36 -59.93 -8.23
CA ALA A 562 -13.45 -60.66 -9.53
C ALA A 562 -14.58 -59.99 -10.40
N GLU A 563 -14.90 -60.28 -11.68
CA GLU A 563 -14.56 -61.37 -12.63
C GLU A 563 -14.78 -60.90 -14.12
N GLU A 564 -14.57 -61.74 -15.14
CA GLU A 564 -14.66 -61.42 -16.59
C GLU A 564 -15.99 -61.81 -17.28
N ALA A 565 -16.42 -61.07 -18.33
CA ALA A 565 -17.40 -61.47 -19.38
C ALA A 565 -17.38 -60.46 -20.57
N THR A 566 -16.84 -60.72 -21.77
CA THR A 566 -17.27 -61.56 -22.94
C THR A 566 -18.34 -60.98 -23.89
N GLY A 567 -17.91 -60.55 -25.10
CA GLY A 567 -18.66 -60.54 -26.38
C GLY A 567 -19.70 -59.43 -26.65
N ASP A 568 -20.21 -59.20 -27.88
CA ASP A 568 -19.67 -59.51 -29.23
C ASP A 568 -20.47 -58.82 -30.38
N VAL A 569 -19.89 -58.73 -31.59
CA VAL A 569 -20.53 -58.66 -32.95
C VAL A 569 -21.34 -57.41 -33.46
N ASP A 570 -20.89 -56.90 -34.62
CA ASP A 570 -21.51 -56.24 -35.80
C ASP A 570 -22.60 -55.13 -35.77
N SER A 571 -22.28 -53.97 -36.37
CA SER A 571 -22.74 -53.52 -37.72
C SER A 571 -22.32 -52.04 -37.97
N ASN A 572 -21.47 -51.68 -38.94
CA ASN A 572 -21.56 -51.72 -40.41
C ASN A 572 -22.58 -50.73 -41.03
N THR A 573 -22.14 -49.50 -41.35
CA THR A 573 -22.79 -48.65 -42.37
C THR A 573 -21.80 -47.85 -43.22
N LYS A 574 -21.52 -48.42 -44.39
CA LYS A 574 -20.79 -47.89 -45.56
C LYS A 574 -21.12 -46.43 -45.94
N ALA A 575 -20.09 -45.66 -46.28
CA ALA A 575 -20.17 -44.52 -47.21
C ALA A 575 -18.85 -44.43 -48.01
N GLU A 576 -18.93 -44.11 -49.30
CA GLU A 576 -17.81 -44.08 -50.26
C GLU A 576 -17.51 -42.64 -50.71
N GLY A 577 -16.25 -42.34 -51.05
CA GLY A 577 -15.84 -41.02 -51.54
C GLY A 577 -14.33 -40.90 -51.74
N GLU A 578 -13.86 -41.02 -52.98
CA GLU A 578 -12.48 -40.76 -53.37
C GLU A 578 -12.24 -39.25 -53.56
N GLU A 579 -11.10 -38.74 -53.12
CA GLU A 579 -10.01 -38.36 -54.06
C GLU A 579 -8.70 -38.10 -53.29
N ALA A 580 -7.59 -37.92 -54.02
CA ALA A 580 -6.24 -37.82 -53.46
C ALA A 580 -5.69 -36.38 -53.46
N VAL A 581 -4.58 -36.15 -52.74
CA VAL A 581 -3.35 -35.45 -53.20
C VAL A 581 -2.49 -35.03 -51.98
N GLU A 582 -1.18 -35.23 -52.14
CA GLU A 582 0.00 -34.63 -51.49
C GLU A 582 -0.18 -33.68 -50.29
N GLY A 583 0.56 -33.96 -49.21
CA GLY A 583 1.16 -32.91 -48.36
C GLY A 583 2.67 -32.80 -48.65
N PRO A 584 3.50 -32.24 -47.75
CA PRO A 584 3.19 -31.36 -46.61
C PRO A 584 4.01 -30.05 -46.64
N GLN A 585 3.59 -28.99 -45.93
CA GLN A 585 4.50 -27.87 -45.60
C GLN A 585 4.29 -27.29 -44.20
N ALA A 586 5.43 -26.94 -43.60
CA ALA A 586 5.55 -26.11 -42.40
C ALA A 586 6.50 -24.94 -42.71
N SER A 587 6.55 -23.92 -41.84
CA SER A 587 7.34 -22.67 -41.94
C SER A 587 6.90 -21.72 -43.08
N ILE A 588 6.80 -20.40 -42.88
CA ILE A 588 7.93 -19.48 -42.69
C ILE A 588 7.52 -18.23 -41.89
N LEU A 589 8.47 -17.67 -41.13
CA LEU A 589 8.33 -16.44 -40.34
C LEU A 589 8.84 -15.20 -41.11
N LYS A 590 8.04 -14.13 -41.19
CA LYS A 590 8.40 -12.73 -41.53
C LYS A 590 7.43 -11.83 -40.72
N GLN A 591 7.71 -10.57 -40.35
CA GLN A 591 8.64 -9.56 -40.92
C GLN A 591 9.07 -8.53 -39.84
N GLN A 592 9.88 -7.53 -40.23
CA GLN A 592 10.48 -6.44 -39.42
C GLN A 592 11.70 -6.92 -38.59
N ILE A 593 12.96 -6.60 -38.92
CA ILE A 593 13.63 -5.37 -39.43
C ILE A 593 13.77 -4.29 -38.35
N GLY A 594 14.97 -4.25 -37.75
CA GLY A 594 15.54 -3.11 -37.04
C GLY A 594 17.07 -3.19 -37.20
N VAL A 595 17.66 -2.31 -38.02
CA VAL A 595 19.08 -2.37 -38.39
C VAL A 595 19.88 -1.35 -37.59
N ALA A 596 20.96 -1.79 -36.95
CA ALA A 596 22.06 -0.96 -36.50
C ALA A 596 23.37 -1.74 -36.72
N GLU A 597 24.40 -1.06 -37.23
CA GLU A 597 25.60 -1.69 -37.80
C GLU A 597 26.87 -1.06 -37.20
N ILE A 598 27.68 -1.86 -36.49
CA ILE A 598 29.13 -1.66 -36.36
C ILE A 598 29.78 -3.05 -36.45
N ALA A 599 30.82 -3.17 -37.28
CA ALA A 599 31.46 -4.44 -37.59
C ALA A 599 32.99 -4.42 -37.37
N LYS A 600 33.58 -5.63 -37.31
CA LYS A 600 35.02 -5.96 -37.38
C LYS A 600 35.88 -5.63 -36.14
N VAL A 601 36.26 -6.69 -35.43
CA VAL A 601 37.67 -7.18 -35.48
C VAL A 601 37.61 -8.67 -35.84
N SER A 602 38.66 -9.24 -36.43
CA SER A 602 38.63 -10.61 -36.98
C SER A 602 39.87 -11.44 -36.61
N ALA A 603 39.62 -12.55 -35.91
CA ALA A 603 40.39 -13.81 -35.91
C ALA A 603 41.87 -13.82 -35.45
N ILE A 604 42.40 -15.05 -35.32
CA ILE A 604 43.82 -15.44 -35.12
C ILE A 604 44.34 -15.20 -33.68
N ASP A 605 44.92 -16.17 -32.94
CA ASP A 605 45.25 -17.57 -33.29
C ASP A 605 45.06 -18.56 -32.12
N LEU A 606 45.01 -19.86 -32.45
CA LEU A 606 45.14 -20.99 -31.54
C LEU A 606 46.60 -21.47 -31.51
N ASN A 607 47.36 -21.19 -30.45
CA ASN A 607 48.48 -22.05 -30.02
C ASN A 607 49.02 -21.65 -28.64
N GLY A 608 49.01 -22.58 -27.68
CA GLY A 608 49.63 -22.38 -26.38
C GLY A 608 51.13 -22.68 -26.38
N ARG A 609 51.95 -21.79 -25.82
CA ARG A 609 53.35 -22.10 -25.45
C ARG A 609 53.84 -21.25 -24.27
N ILE A 610 54.71 -21.84 -23.44
CA ILE A 610 55.09 -21.32 -22.12
C ILE A 610 56.51 -20.73 -22.15
N SER A 611 56.63 -19.43 -21.87
CA SER A 611 57.83 -18.72 -21.36
C SER A 611 57.52 -17.22 -21.21
N GLY A 612 58.06 -16.44 -20.26
CA GLY A 612 58.93 -16.78 -19.13
C GLY A 612 59.95 -15.67 -18.81
N ALA A 613 59.87 -15.10 -17.59
CA ALA A 613 60.82 -14.16 -16.95
C ALA A 613 60.91 -12.70 -17.50
N PHE A 614 61.63 -11.86 -16.72
CA PHE A 614 61.85 -10.39 -16.85
C PHE A 614 60.58 -9.53 -16.64
N HIS A 615 60.31 -8.88 -15.49
CA HIS A 615 61.12 -8.21 -14.44
C HIS A 615 61.54 -6.76 -14.78
N ASP A 616 61.31 -5.87 -13.80
CA ASP A 616 61.67 -4.44 -13.70
C ASP A 616 61.13 -3.40 -14.70
N GLY A 617 60.47 -2.34 -14.17
CA GLY A 617 61.17 -1.05 -14.22
C GLY A 617 60.42 0.30 -14.33
N ILE A 618 59.77 0.78 -13.24
CA ILE A 618 59.72 2.19 -12.74
C ILE A 618 59.09 3.33 -13.63
N LEU A 619 58.50 4.32 -12.94
CA LEU A 619 57.92 5.62 -13.38
C LEU A 619 56.59 5.53 -14.15
N SER A 620 55.48 6.17 -13.74
CA SER A 620 55.21 7.43 -13.00
C SER A 620 55.39 8.71 -13.83
N CYS A 621 54.26 9.32 -14.19
CA CYS A 621 54.07 10.76 -14.34
C CYS A 621 52.62 11.11 -13.96
N VAL A 622 52.45 12.25 -13.27
CA VAL A 622 51.15 12.78 -12.84
C VAL A 622 50.75 13.94 -13.74
N ALA A 623 49.50 13.95 -14.18
CA ALA A 623 48.77 15.11 -14.70
C ALA A 623 47.26 14.87 -14.48
#